data_AF-A0A927UBM8-F1
#
_entry.id   AF-A0A927UBM8-F1
#
_cell.length_a   1.000
_cell.length_b   1.000
_cell.length_c   1.000
_cell.angle_alpha   90.00
_cell.angle_beta   90.00
_cell.angle_gamma   90.00
#
_symmetry.space_group_name_H-M   'P 1'
#
loop_
_entity.id
_entity.type
_entity.pdbx_description
1 polymer ?
#
loop_
_entity_poly.entity_id
_entity_poly.type
_entity_poly.pdbx_seq_one_letter_code
_entity_poly.pdbx_strand_id
1 'polypeptide(L)'
;MNFKSSYLQRVYDGLESRNAEQKEFLQAVSEVLESLEPVVAANPKLEELGVIERIVEPERIIQFRVSWVDDQGKVQVNRGYRVQFNSAIGPYKGGLRLHPSVNLSVIKFLGFEQIFKNSLTTLPIGGGKGGSDFDPKG
;
A
#
# COMPACT_ATOMS: atom_id res chain seq x y z
N MET A 1 -11.89 14.14 -1.64
CA MET A 1 -10.93 14.75 -2.58
C MET A 1 -11.66 15.03 -3.89
N ASN A 2 -11.34 16.11 -4.61
CA ASN A 2 -11.96 16.39 -5.91
C ASN A 2 -10.90 16.43 -7.02
N PHE A 3 -10.94 15.47 -7.94
CA PHE A 3 -10.08 15.41 -9.13
C PHE A 3 -10.77 16.07 -10.32
N LYS A 4 -10.00 16.71 -11.20
CA LYS A 4 -10.46 17.23 -12.50
C LYS A 4 -10.79 16.10 -13.46
N SER A 5 -10.05 15.00 -13.39
CA SER A 5 -10.31 13.79 -14.18
C SER A 5 -11.48 13.01 -13.57
N SER A 6 -12.58 12.89 -14.33
CA SER A 6 -13.73 12.10 -13.92
C SER A 6 -13.38 10.62 -13.74
N TYR A 7 -12.42 10.10 -14.52
CA TYR A 7 -11.91 8.75 -14.36
C TYR A 7 -11.21 8.57 -13.01
N LEU A 8 -10.25 9.44 -12.68
CA LEU A 8 -9.54 9.37 -11.41
C LEU A 8 -10.48 9.54 -10.21
N GLN A 9 -11.48 10.43 -10.33
CA GLN A 9 -12.51 10.57 -9.31
C GLN A 9 -13.25 9.25 -9.07
N ARG A 10 -13.74 8.60 -10.13
CA ARG A 10 -14.44 7.31 -10.00
C ARG A 10 -13.57 6.23 -9.38
N VAL A 11 -12.28 6.17 -9.73
CA VAL A 11 -11.34 5.21 -9.13
C VAL A 11 -11.16 5.48 -7.64
N TYR A 12 -10.95 6.74 -7.25
CA TYR A 12 -10.77 7.13 -5.86
C TYR A 12 -12.03 6.86 -5.02
N ASP A 13 -13.22 7.25 -5.51
CA ASP A 13 -14.49 7.02 -4.80
C ASP A 13 -14.73 5.52 -4.57
N GLY A 14 -14.45 4.70 -5.58
CA GLY A 14 -14.50 3.25 -5.46
C GLY A 14 -13.51 2.71 -4.41
N LEU A 15 -12.29 3.23 -4.39
CA LEU A 15 -11.27 2.85 -3.42
C LEU A 15 -11.66 3.25 -1.99
N GLU A 16 -12.14 4.48 -1.80
CA GLU A 16 -12.59 5.03 -0.52
C GLU A 16 -13.75 4.22 0.05
N SER A 17 -14.74 3.86 -0.76
CA SER A 17 -15.88 3.03 -0.32
C SER A 17 -15.46 1.67 0.25
N ARG A 18 -14.37 1.07 -0.25
CA ARG A 18 -13.86 -0.24 0.20
C ARG A 18 -12.87 -0.14 1.37
N ASN A 19 -12.34 1.04 1.65
CA ASN A 19 -11.21 1.24 2.56
C ASN A 19 -11.40 2.47 3.46
N ALA A 20 -12.63 2.83 3.80
CA ALA A 20 -12.97 4.11 4.44
C ALA A 20 -12.19 4.38 5.74
N GLU A 21 -11.88 3.34 6.51
CA GLU A 21 -11.10 3.40 7.75
C GLU A 21 -9.58 3.48 7.54
N GLN A 22 -9.07 3.35 6.31
CA GLN A 22 -7.63 3.33 6.00
C GLN A 22 -7.12 4.71 5.57
N LYS A 23 -7.18 5.68 6.49
CA LYS A 23 -6.92 7.10 6.21
C LYS A 23 -5.53 7.37 5.63
N GLU A 24 -4.48 6.76 6.19
CA GLU A 24 -3.11 6.93 5.71
C GLU A 24 -2.95 6.41 4.28
N PHE A 25 -3.60 5.29 3.96
CA PHE A 25 -3.58 4.72 2.62
C PHE A 25 -4.34 5.60 1.62
N LEU A 26 -5.56 6.04 1.96
CA LEU A 26 -6.37 6.88 1.09
C LEU A 26 -5.70 8.22 0.81
N GLN A 27 -5.09 8.85 1.82
CA GLN A 27 -4.33 10.08 1.64
C GLN A 27 -3.21 9.90 0.61
N ALA A 28 -2.35 8.90 0.77
CA ALA A 28 -1.23 8.67 -0.14
C ALA A 28 -1.69 8.39 -1.58
N VAL A 29 -2.77 7.61 -1.74
CA VAL A 29 -3.35 7.40 -3.07
C VAL A 29 -3.85 8.72 -3.65
N SER A 30 -4.55 9.55 -2.88
CA SER A 30 -5.07 10.81 -3.41
C SER A 30 -3.97 11.76 -3.90
N GLU A 31 -2.86 11.87 -3.15
CA GLU A 31 -1.73 12.73 -3.51
C GLU A 31 -1.06 12.25 -4.81
N VAL A 32 -0.88 10.93 -4.95
CA VAL A 32 -0.33 10.36 -6.18
C VAL A 32 -1.29 10.51 -7.36
N LEU A 33 -2.58 10.23 -7.19
CA LEU A 33 -3.56 10.36 -8.28
C LEU A 33 -3.67 11.80 -8.78
N GLU A 34 -3.59 12.79 -7.89
CA GLU A 34 -3.58 14.20 -8.27
C GLU A 34 -2.39 14.52 -9.17
N SER A 35 -1.20 13.98 -8.86
CA SER A 35 -0.01 14.13 -9.70
C SER A 35 -0.11 13.44 -11.07
N LEU A 36 -0.99 12.43 -11.21
CA LEU A 36 -1.18 11.65 -12.43
C LEU A 36 -2.24 12.23 -13.38
N GLU A 37 -3.00 13.26 -12.98
CA GLU A 37 -3.98 13.94 -13.85
C GLU A 37 -3.46 14.26 -15.26
N PRO A 38 -2.29 14.91 -15.45
CA PRO A 38 -1.79 15.21 -16.79
C PRO A 38 -1.41 13.96 -17.58
N VAL A 39 -0.95 12.90 -16.90
CA VAL A 39 -0.57 11.64 -17.54
C VAL A 39 -1.79 10.90 -18.06
N VAL A 40 -2.86 10.86 -17.26
CA VAL A 40 -4.14 10.26 -17.66
C VAL A 40 -4.79 11.04 -18.79
N ALA A 41 -4.78 12.37 -18.73
CA ALA A 41 -5.32 13.21 -19.80
C ALA A 41 -4.58 13.02 -21.13
N ALA A 42 -3.26 12.81 -21.08
CA ALA A 42 -2.43 12.58 -22.27
C ALA A 42 -2.53 11.14 -22.83
N ASN A 43 -3.01 10.18 -22.05
CA ASN A 43 -3.04 8.77 -22.44
C ASN A 43 -4.37 8.08 -22.06
N PRO A 44 -5.41 8.20 -22.91
CA PRO A 44 -6.72 7.59 -22.69
C PRO A 44 -6.69 6.07 -22.52
N LYS A 45 -5.68 5.38 -23.06
CA LYS A 45 -5.55 3.91 -22.93
C LYS A 45 -5.39 3.46 -21.48
N LEU A 46 -4.95 4.34 -20.58
CA LEU A 46 -4.83 4.01 -19.16
C LEU A 46 -6.21 3.69 -18.55
N GLU A 47 -7.26 4.39 -18.99
CA GLU A 47 -8.64 4.12 -18.60
C GLU A 47 -9.18 2.85 -19.27
N GLU A 48 -8.99 2.71 -20.58
CA GLU A 48 -9.44 1.53 -21.34
C GLU A 48 -8.88 0.21 -20.78
N LEU A 49 -7.63 0.24 -20.30
CA LEU A 49 -6.94 -0.92 -19.73
C LEU A 49 -7.06 -1.02 -18.21
N GLY A 50 -7.83 -0.14 -17.56
CA GLY A 50 -8.03 -0.11 -16.12
C GLY A 50 -6.71 -0.07 -15.34
N VAL A 51 -5.75 0.74 -15.78
CA VAL A 51 -4.40 0.76 -15.19
C VAL A 51 -4.43 1.38 -13.80
N ILE A 52 -5.19 2.45 -13.61
CA ILE A 52 -5.24 3.13 -12.31
C ILE A 52 -6.00 2.30 -11.28
N GLU A 53 -7.08 1.61 -11.66
CA GLU A 53 -7.79 0.67 -10.78
C GLU A 53 -6.86 -0.44 -10.27
N ARG A 54 -6.01 -0.97 -11.16
CA ARG A 54 -5.09 -2.05 -10.81
C ARG A 54 -3.90 -1.57 -9.99
N ILE A 55 -3.40 -0.34 -10.18
CA ILE A 55 -2.23 0.15 -9.44
C ILE A 55 -2.57 0.51 -7.99
N VAL A 56 -3.81 0.93 -7.70
CA VAL A 56 -4.24 1.28 -6.34
C VAL A 56 -4.71 0.06 -5.52
N GLU A 57 -4.93 -1.08 -6.15
CA GLU A 57 -5.29 -2.33 -5.46
C GLU A 57 -4.05 -3.23 -5.32
N PRO A 58 -3.64 -3.63 -4.10
CA PRO A 58 -2.52 -4.54 -3.93
C PRO A 58 -2.75 -5.89 -4.62
N GLU A 59 -1.73 -6.43 -5.28
CA GLU A 59 -1.81 -7.79 -5.86
C GLU A 59 -2.08 -8.85 -4.79
N ARG A 60 -1.53 -8.69 -3.57
CA ARG A 60 -1.79 -9.61 -2.44
C ARG A 60 -1.59 -8.95 -1.08
N ILE A 61 -2.49 -9.26 -0.16
CA ILE A 61 -2.36 -8.92 1.27
C ILE A 61 -2.31 -10.22 2.08
N ILE A 62 -1.32 -10.32 2.96
CA ILE A 62 -1.18 -11.44 3.89
C ILE A 62 -1.23 -10.86 5.31
N GLN A 63 -2.17 -11.34 6.12
CA GLN A 63 -2.30 -11.02 7.54
C GLN A 63 -2.28 -12.31 8.33
N PHE A 64 -1.47 -12.36 9.39
CA PHE A 64 -1.24 -13.60 10.13
C PHE A 64 -1.00 -13.34 11.62
N ARG A 65 -1.27 -14.36 12.44
CA ARG A 65 -0.98 -14.34 13.88
C ARG A 65 0.50 -14.61 14.12
N VAL A 66 1.11 -13.85 15.03
CA VAL A 66 2.47 -14.07 15.53
C VAL A 66 2.39 -14.33 17.04
N SER A 67 2.55 -15.59 17.44
CA SER A 67 2.55 -16.01 18.84
C SER A 67 3.97 -16.23 19.33
N TRP A 68 4.32 -15.67 20.48
CA TRP A 68 5.66 -15.79 21.08
C TRP A 68 5.55 -15.82 22.61
N VAL A 69 6.66 -16.10 23.30
CA VAL A 69 6.73 -16.20 24.77
C VAL A 69 7.81 -15.25 25.24
N ASP A 70 7.51 -14.42 26.24
CA ASP A 70 8.48 -13.50 26.84
C ASP A 70 9.38 -14.17 27.89
N ASP A 71 10.35 -13.43 28.41
CA ASP A 71 11.31 -13.93 29.40
C ASP A 71 10.66 -14.33 30.74
N GLN A 72 9.42 -13.91 31.00
CA GLN A 72 8.63 -14.32 32.18
C GLN A 72 7.80 -15.59 31.92
N GLY A 73 7.92 -16.19 30.73
CA GLY A 73 7.15 -17.35 30.32
C GLY A 73 5.71 -17.02 29.94
N LYS A 74 5.35 -15.74 29.78
CA LYS A 74 4.00 -15.32 29.40
C LYS A 74 3.84 -15.32 27.89
N VAL A 75 2.74 -15.91 27.42
CA VAL A 75 2.39 -15.94 25.99
C VAL A 75 1.92 -14.55 25.55
N GLN A 76 2.47 -14.11 24.43
CA GLN A 76 2.14 -12.86 23.77
C GLN A 76 1.63 -13.14 22.35
N VAL A 77 0.76 -12.28 21.85
CA VAL A 77 0.18 -12.41 20.50
C VAL A 77 0.16 -11.06 19.81
N ASN A 78 0.82 -11.01 18.66
CA ASN A 78 0.86 -9.85 17.77
C ASN A 78 0.32 -10.21 16.39
N ARG A 79 0.07 -9.20 15.58
CA ARG A 79 -0.39 -9.36 14.20
C ARG A 79 0.71 -9.00 13.22
N GLY A 80 1.05 -9.95 12.35
CA GLY A 80 1.97 -9.76 11.24
C GLY A 80 1.24 -9.40 9.94
N TYR A 81 1.91 -8.61 9.10
CA TYR A 81 1.43 -8.15 7.81
C TYR A 81 2.50 -8.29 6.72
N ARG A 82 2.07 -8.65 5.51
CA ARG A 82 2.83 -8.44 4.27
C ARG A 82 1.89 -8.03 3.14
N VAL A 83 2.06 -6.82 2.63
CA VAL A 83 1.39 -6.29 1.44
C VAL A 83 2.37 -6.36 0.28
N GLN A 84 2.04 -7.18 -0.72
CA GLN A 84 2.74 -7.33 -1.99
C GLN A 84 1.95 -6.49 -3.00
N PHE A 85 2.38 -5.24 -3.21
CA PHE A 85 1.53 -4.26 -3.86
C PHE A 85 1.58 -4.37 -5.38
N ASN A 86 2.78 -4.32 -5.98
CA ASN A 86 2.94 -4.41 -7.42
C ASN A 86 4.26 -5.10 -7.81
N SER A 87 4.21 -5.99 -8.79
CA SER A 87 5.36 -6.76 -9.29
C SER A 87 5.71 -6.49 -10.76
N ALA A 88 5.09 -5.48 -11.39
CA ALA A 88 5.19 -5.25 -12.84
C ALA A 88 6.62 -5.08 -13.35
N ILE A 89 7.53 -4.55 -12.53
CA ILE A 89 8.94 -4.32 -12.90
C ILE A 89 9.92 -5.25 -12.17
N GLY A 90 9.44 -6.22 -11.40
CA GLY A 90 10.28 -7.18 -10.68
C GLY A 90 9.71 -7.62 -9.33
N PRO A 91 10.48 -8.40 -8.54
CA PRO A 91 10.02 -8.96 -7.27
C PRO A 91 9.60 -7.88 -6.26
N TYR A 92 8.58 -8.15 -5.45
CA TYR A 92 8.12 -7.22 -4.41
C TYR A 92 9.24 -6.85 -3.44
N LYS A 93 9.57 -5.56 -3.35
CA LYS A 93 10.65 -5.07 -2.49
C LYS A 93 10.17 -3.98 -1.54
N GLY A 94 10.45 -4.18 -0.25
CA GLY A 94 10.30 -3.17 0.79
C GLY A 94 10.41 -3.75 2.18
N GLY A 95 10.86 -2.92 3.12
CA GLY A 95 11.22 -3.33 4.48
C GLY A 95 10.05 -3.79 5.36
N LEU A 96 10.39 -4.21 6.57
CA LEU A 96 9.45 -4.54 7.63
C LEU A 96 9.47 -3.43 8.69
N ARG A 97 8.31 -3.09 9.25
CA ARG A 97 8.19 -2.15 10.37
C ARG A 97 7.64 -2.87 11.60
N LEU A 98 8.38 -2.82 12.71
CA LEU A 98 7.92 -3.29 14.02
C LEU A 98 7.67 -2.04 14.87
N HIS A 99 6.40 -1.75 15.11
CA HIS A 99 6.00 -0.62 15.93
C HIS A 99 4.53 -0.81 16.36
N PRO A 100 4.13 -0.45 17.59
CA PRO A 100 2.76 -0.64 18.07
C PRO A 100 1.68 0.08 17.25
N SER A 101 2.04 1.10 16.46
CA SER A 101 1.11 1.79 15.55
C SER A 101 0.89 1.10 14.20
N VAL A 102 1.55 -0.04 13.93
CA VAL A 102 1.41 -0.75 12.66
C VAL A 102 0.01 -1.36 12.54
N ASN A 103 -0.69 -0.99 11.48
CA ASN A 103 -1.97 -1.57 11.07
C ASN A 103 -2.00 -1.74 9.53
N LEU A 104 -3.06 -2.32 8.99
CA LEU A 104 -3.16 -2.55 7.54
C LEU A 104 -3.11 -1.25 6.71
N SER A 105 -3.74 -0.18 7.19
CA SER A 105 -3.71 1.15 6.53
C SER A 105 -2.29 1.63 6.34
N VAL A 106 -1.49 1.64 7.43
CA VAL A 106 -0.09 2.05 7.42
C VAL A 106 0.76 1.16 6.51
N ILE A 107 0.56 -0.16 6.52
CA ILE A 107 1.33 -1.07 5.65
C ILE A 107 0.96 -0.89 4.17
N LYS A 108 -0.33 -0.68 3.84
CA LYS A 108 -0.76 -0.40 2.47
C LYS A 108 -0.23 0.94 1.96
N PHE A 109 -0.37 2.01 2.75
CA PHE A 109 0.25 3.31 2.47
C PHE A 109 1.73 3.17 2.11
N LEU A 110 2.52 2.57 3.00
CA LEU A 110 3.95 2.41 2.79
C LEU A 110 4.26 1.49 1.61
N GLY A 111 3.42 0.49 1.34
CA GLY A 111 3.58 -0.42 0.21
C GLY A 111 3.28 0.26 -1.14
N PHE A 112 2.28 1.12 -1.19
CA PHE A 112 1.89 1.90 -2.36
C PHE A 112 3.00 2.87 -2.77
N GLU A 113 3.47 3.70 -1.83
CA GLU A 113 4.63 4.59 -2.01
C GLU A 113 5.89 3.85 -2.47
N GLN A 114 6.08 2.63 -1.98
CA GLN A 114 7.24 1.81 -2.32
C GLN A 114 7.24 1.39 -3.80
N ILE A 115 6.08 1.33 -4.48
CA ILE A 115 6.00 1.09 -5.93
C ILE A 115 6.78 2.18 -6.67
N PHE A 116 6.39 3.43 -6.45
CA PHE A 116 6.93 4.59 -7.17
C PHE A 116 8.38 4.85 -6.79
N LYS A 117 8.71 4.79 -5.49
CA LYS A 117 10.10 4.93 -5.04
C LYS A 117 11.02 3.90 -5.67
N ASN A 118 10.60 2.64 -5.76
CA ASN A 118 11.43 1.59 -6.35
C ASN A 118 11.56 1.74 -7.87
N SER A 119 10.48 2.13 -8.55
CA SER A 119 10.50 2.44 -9.99
C SER A 119 11.55 3.51 -10.33
N LEU A 120 11.65 4.55 -9.51
CA LEU A 120 12.64 5.62 -9.69
C LEU A 120 14.10 5.17 -9.55
N THR A 121 14.37 3.98 -9.01
CA THR A 121 15.75 3.46 -8.89
C THR A 121 16.30 2.89 -10.19
N THR A 122 15.47 2.68 -11.22
CA THR A 122 15.80 1.99 -12.48
C THR A 122 16.19 0.51 -12.35
N LEU A 123 16.13 -0.04 -11.13
CA LEU A 123 16.37 -1.45 -10.87
C LEU A 123 15.08 -2.28 -11.03
N PRO A 124 15.17 -3.57 -11.38
CA PRO A 124 14.01 -4.42 -11.58
C PRO A 124 13.42 -4.90 -10.25
N ILE A 125 12.77 -3.99 -9.51
CA ILE A 125 12.20 -4.23 -8.18
C ILE A 125 10.80 -3.63 -8.05
N GLY A 126 9.82 -4.47 -7.72
CA GLY A 126 8.43 -4.06 -7.46
C GLY A 126 8.22 -3.45 -6.08
N GLY A 127 6.99 -3.09 -5.74
CA GLY A 127 6.62 -2.44 -4.48
C GLY A 127 5.97 -3.40 -3.48
N GLY A 128 6.33 -3.26 -2.20
CA GLY A 128 5.66 -3.96 -1.11
C GLY A 128 6.11 -3.50 0.27
N LYS A 129 5.42 -3.93 1.31
CA LYS A 129 5.77 -3.62 2.70
C LYS A 129 5.27 -4.71 3.63
N GLY A 130 5.84 -4.81 4.82
CA GLY A 130 5.27 -5.62 5.89
C GLY A 130 5.60 -5.05 7.26
N GLY A 131 5.21 -5.78 8.28
CA GLY A 131 5.46 -5.36 9.65
C GLY A 131 4.63 -6.13 10.67
N SER A 132 4.71 -5.67 11.91
CA SER A 132 3.90 -6.15 13.02
C SER A 132 3.62 -5.00 13.98
N ASP A 133 2.48 -5.07 14.67
CA ASP A 133 2.16 -4.24 15.84
C ASP A 133 3.00 -4.56 17.08
N PHE A 134 4.06 -5.37 16.93
CA PHE A 134 5.03 -5.68 17.96
C PHE A 134 5.86 -4.44 18.29
N ASP A 135 6.01 -4.14 19.58
CA ASP A 135 6.91 -3.11 20.08
C ASP A 135 8.26 -3.75 20.44
N PRO A 136 9.34 -3.45 19.72
CA PRO A 136 10.67 -3.96 20.04
C PRO A 136 11.33 -3.25 21.22
N LYS A 137 10.71 -2.18 21.75
CA LYS A 137 11.22 -1.50 22.95
C LYS A 137 10.85 -2.31 24.18
N GLY A 138 11.87 -2.64 24.98
CA GLY A 138 11.79 -3.25 26.30
C GLY A 138 12.70 -2.49 27.25
#